data_AF-A0A519S2B1-F1
#
_entry.id   AF-A0A519S2B1-F1
#
_cell.length_a   1.000
_cell.length_b   1.000
_cell.length_c   1.000
_cell.angle_alpha   90.00
_cell.angle_beta   90.00
_cell.angle_gamma   90.00
#
_symmetry.space_group_name_H-M   'P 1'
#
loop_
_entity.id
_entity.type
_entity.pdbx_description
1 polymer ?
#
loop_
_entity_poly.entity_id
_entity_poly.type
_entity_poly.pdbx_seq_one_letter_code
_entity_poly.pdbx_strand_id
1 'polypeptide(L)'
;MLELDIKALIIFDKKRKPKGFNDDERIIFVNGNICDEDSLKRCFDEFRPGFVFHTAAQRNPGYAEKHVLEVVRENIFGTLNLVQICENSSFVKQCVFSSTGKASRYYTSEVYAATKKICEFIFDTHAKNSKVLYSMVRFTHIINNSLMNIELKNIEEADYLAIHSPGKYVTAQSVSEAASLMLNSLIYAERNRSVFLIVKNLEWPVESLEVALYNISKHRHTIPVIFTGNPPGYQERFFRGQLDWSAPQSLNLLINVYENQNIEFNSEQDMIISKILSVSKKLLLECLSGFHIADNDFAALTWLKDVLYRCVGDSLKNVDTGVTLNILKWGLDPNYNPMNDSIAGFKEIIQLLMKSLSGTPHEKLAENLVSR
;
A
#
# COMPACT_ATOMS: atom_id res chain seq x y z
N MET A 1 11.11 -16.39 21.41
CA MET A 1 12.49 -15.95 21.66
C MET A 1 12.97 -15.20 20.42
N LEU A 2 13.63 -14.05 20.54
CA LEU A 2 14.23 -13.40 19.36
C LEU A 2 15.44 -14.22 18.90
N GLU A 3 15.45 -14.64 17.63
CA GLU A 3 16.46 -15.56 17.05
C GLU A 3 17.72 -14.82 16.53
N LEU A 4 17.60 -13.51 16.26
CA LEU A 4 18.70 -12.67 15.81
C LEU A 4 19.41 -12.01 17.00
N ASP A 5 20.69 -11.64 16.82
CA ASP A 5 21.48 -10.86 17.80
C ASP A 5 21.00 -9.39 17.86
N ILE A 6 19.75 -9.24 18.30
CA ILE A 6 19.06 -7.96 18.47
C ILE A 6 19.19 -7.56 19.93
N LYS A 7 19.75 -6.36 20.16
CA LYS A 7 19.89 -5.79 21.51
C LYS A 7 18.54 -5.55 22.19
N ALA A 8 17.61 -4.94 21.45
CA ALA A 8 16.25 -4.69 21.89
C ALA A 8 15.31 -4.55 20.70
N LEU A 9 14.07 -4.98 20.87
CA LEU A 9 12.94 -4.73 19.97
C LEU A 9 12.00 -3.74 20.64
N ILE A 10 11.91 -2.53 20.08
CA ILE A 10 11.04 -1.48 20.60
C ILE A 10 9.74 -1.49 19.81
N ILE A 11 8.63 -1.75 20.49
CA ILE A 11 7.29 -1.73 19.91
C ILE A 11 6.62 -0.43 20.34
N PHE A 12 6.52 0.52 19.40
CA PHE A 12 5.84 1.79 19.59
C PHE A 12 4.44 1.73 18.98
N ASP A 13 3.41 1.66 19.82
CA ASP A 13 2.01 1.46 19.39
C ASP A 13 1.05 2.23 20.30
N LYS A 14 -0.12 2.63 19.78
CA LYS A 14 -1.21 3.22 20.57
C LYS A 14 -1.83 2.20 21.54
N LYS A 15 -1.72 0.92 21.19
CA LYS A 15 -2.23 -0.20 21.98
C LYS A 15 -1.22 -0.63 23.03
N ARG A 16 -1.74 -1.05 24.19
CA ARG A 16 -0.91 -1.61 25.27
C ARG A 16 -0.39 -3.01 24.89
N LYS A 17 0.69 -3.44 25.57
CA LYS A 17 1.23 -4.82 25.49
C LYS A 17 0.06 -5.82 25.59
N PRO A 18 -0.13 -6.71 24.59
CA PRO A 18 -1.14 -7.76 24.68
C PRO A 18 -0.87 -8.69 25.86
N LYS A 19 -1.94 -9.18 26.52
CA LYS A 19 -1.80 -10.20 27.58
C LYS A 19 -1.23 -11.49 26.98
N GLY A 20 -0.28 -12.13 27.68
CA GLY A 20 0.37 -13.35 27.21
C GLY A 20 1.41 -13.16 26.10
N PHE A 21 1.77 -11.91 25.79
CA PHE A 21 2.85 -11.61 24.85
C PHE A 21 4.21 -11.84 25.51
N ASN A 22 5.11 -12.51 24.78
CA ASN A 22 6.46 -12.93 25.18
C ASN A 22 7.12 -12.04 26.27
N ASP A 23 7.66 -12.69 27.31
CA ASP A 23 8.34 -12.05 28.44
C ASP A 23 9.86 -11.90 28.24
N ASP A 24 10.34 -11.99 27.00
CA ASP A 24 11.70 -11.62 26.63
C ASP A 24 11.96 -10.14 26.97
N GLU A 25 12.83 -9.88 27.95
CA GLU A 25 13.12 -8.54 28.48
C GLU A 25 13.67 -7.57 27.41
N ARG A 26 14.18 -8.11 26.29
CA ARG A 26 14.63 -7.32 25.15
C ARG A 26 13.47 -6.71 24.37
N ILE A 27 12.22 -7.13 24.62
CA ILE A 27 11.03 -6.59 23.96
C ILE A 27 10.41 -5.50 24.85
N ILE A 28 10.52 -4.26 24.39
CA ILE A 28 10.09 -3.08 25.15
C ILE A 28 8.87 -2.48 24.46
N PHE A 29 7.77 -2.34 25.20
CA PHE A 29 6.53 -1.73 24.72
C PHE A 29 6.47 -0.26 25.14
N VAL A 30 6.39 0.63 24.16
CA VAL A 30 6.24 2.08 24.35
C VAL A 30 4.86 2.46 23.84
N ASN A 31 4.00 2.95 24.73
CA ASN A 31 2.70 3.47 24.30
C ASN A 31 2.89 4.84 23.66
N GLY A 32 2.50 4.99 22.40
CA GLY A 32 2.64 6.24 21.69
C GLY A 32 1.91 6.30 20.36
N ASN A 33 1.86 7.50 19.79
CA ASN A 33 1.22 7.77 18.51
C ASN A 33 2.25 8.41 17.58
N ILE A 34 2.39 7.90 16.35
CA ILE A 34 3.31 8.49 15.35
C ILE A 34 2.92 9.92 14.95
N CYS A 35 1.67 10.33 15.23
CA CYS A 35 1.22 11.71 15.06
C CYS A 35 1.68 12.65 16.19
N ASP A 36 2.15 12.11 17.32
CA ASP A 36 2.71 12.86 18.44
C ASP A 36 4.23 12.90 18.29
N GLU A 37 4.72 13.98 17.68
CA GLU A 37 6.14 14.20 17.40
C GLU A 37 7.00 14.15 18.67
N ASP A 38 6.51 14.69 19.79
CA ASP A 38 7.24 14.72 21.05
C ASP A 38 7.37 13.32 21.65
N SER A 39 6.31 12.51 21.58
CA SER A 39 6.35 11.11 22.02
C SER A 39 7.30 10.27 21.16
N LEU A 40 7.25 10.48 19.85
CA LEU A 40 8.16 9.83 18.91
C LEU A 40 9.61 10.22 19.20
N LYS A 41 9.86 11.52 19.44
CA LYS A 41 11.18 12.06 19.80
C LYS A 41 11.73 11.46 21.08
N ARG A 42 10.93 11.40 22.15
CA ARG A 42 11.34 10.76 23.41
C ARG A 42 11.74 9.30 23.19
N CYS A 43 10.96 8.54 22.42
CA CYS A 43 11.26 7.15 22.09
C CYS A 43 12.60 7.01 21.33
N PHE A 44 12.83 7.83 20.31
CA PHE A 44 14.08 7.80 19.53
C PHE A 44 15.29 8.22 20.37
N ASP A 45 15.17 9.26 21.20
CA ASP A 45 16.26 9.73 22.05
C ASP A 45 16.65 8.71 23.12
N GLU A 46 15.65 8.03 23.71
CA GLU A 46 15.84 7.01 24.75
C GLU A 46 16.46 5.71 24.18
N PHE A 47 15.87 5.16 23.12
CA PHE A 47 16.23 3.82 22.64
C PHE A 47 17.24 3.81 21.48
N ARG A 48 17.41 4.95 20.81
CA ARG A 48 18.36 5.15 19.70
C ARG A 48 18.32 4.02 18.64
N PRO A 49 17.15 3.71 18.04
CA PRO A 49 16.98 2.56 17.16
C PRO A 49 17.84 2.66 15.88
N GLY A 50 18.61 1.61 15.58
CA GLY A 50 19.40 1.55 14.35
C GLY A 50 18.57 1.22 13.09
N PHE A 51 17.48 0.49 13.26
CA PHE A 51 16.58 0.06 12.18
C PHE A 51 15.14 0.34 12.61
N VAL A 52 14.34 0.90 11.70
CA VAL A 52 12.95 1.27 11.94
C VAL A 52 12.06 0.51 10.98
N PHE A 53 11.07 -0.22 11.49
CA PHE A 53 10.03 -0.87 10.69
C PHE A 53 8.72 -0.12 10.87
N HIS A 54 8.32 0.65 9.86
CA HIS A 54 7.08 1.42 9.87
C HIS A 54 5.90 0.55 9.43
N THR A 55 5.20 -0.03 10.41
CA THR A 55 4.00 -0.85 10.22
C THR A 55 2.70 -0.15 10.64
N ALA A 56 2.78 1.06 11.18
CA ALA A 56 1.64 1.78 11.72
C ALA A 56 0.80 2.41 10.59
N ALA A 57 -0.50 2.10 10.55
CA ALA A 57 -1.48 2.72 9.67
C ALA A 57 -2.90 2.33 10.11
N GLN A 58 -3.88 3.19 9.82
CA GLN A 58 -5.27 2.76 9.71
C GLN A 58 -5.44 1.97 8.41
N ARG A 59 -5.69 0.67 8.55
CA ARG A 59 -5.70 -0.30 7.45
C ARG A 59 -7.10 -0.76 7.01
N ASN A 60 -8.15 -0.42 7.76
CA ASN A 60 -9.51 -0.84 7.43
C ASN A 60 -10.07 0.09 6.34
N PRO A 61 -10.32 -0.38 5.10
CA PRO A 61 -10.83 0.47 4.03
C PRO A 61 -12.20 1.06 4.35
N GLY A 62 -13.10 0.29 4.99
CA GLY A 62 -14.42 0.79 5.36
C GLY A 62 -14.39 1.88 6.43
N TYR A 63 -13.39 1.85 7.33
CA TYR A 63 -13.11 2.94 8.26
C TYR A 63 -12.53 4.15 7.54
N ALA A 64 -11.56 3.91 6.65
CA ALA A 64 -10.87 4.96 5.91
C ALA A 64 -11.81 5.81 5.05
N GLU A 65 -12.82 5.21 4.43
CA GLU A 65 -13.82 5.95 3.66
C GLU A 65 -14.75 6.82 4.53
N LYS A 66 -14.92 6.47 5.81
CA LYS A 66 -15.81 7.19 6.74
C LYS A 66 -15.10 8.25 7.57
N HIS A 67 -13.81 8.08 7.83
CA HIS A 67 -13.01 8.90 8.74
C HIS A 67 -11.76 9.42 8.04
N VAL A 68 -11.94 10.02 6.87
CA VAL A 68 -10.88 10.44 5.95
C VAL A 68 -9.88 11.38 6.60
N LEU A 69 -10.35 12.36 7.38
CA LEU A 69 -9.51 13.35 8.04
C LEU A 69 -8.55 12.70 9.03
N GLU A 70 -9.05 11.75 9.84
CA GLU A 70 -8.25 10.99 10.77
C GLU A 70 -7.24 10.10 10.04
N VAL A 71 -7.68 9.35 9.03
CA VAL A 71 -6.81 8.44 8.27
C VAL A 71 -5.71 9.19 7.53
N VAL A 72 -5.98 10.38 6.99
CA VAL A 72 -4.95 11.23 6.40
C VAL A 72 -3.93 11.67 7.44
N ARG A 73 -4.37 12.13 8.63
CA ARG A 73 -3.47 12.51 9.73
C ARG A 73 -2.59 11.34 10.16
N GLU A 74 -3.18 10.18 10.39
CA GLU A 74 -2.45 9.00 10.85
C GLU A 74 -1.51 8.44 9.80
N ASN A 75 -2.02 8.16 8.60
CA ASN A 75 -1.24 7.48 7.58
C ASN A 75 -0.20 8.42 6.97
N ILE A 76 -0.59 9.63 6.53
CA ILE A 76 0.32 10.53 5.80
C ILE A 76 1.20 11.33 6.76
N PHE A 77 0.60 12.06 7.70
CA PHE A 77 1.37 12.96 8.57
C PHE A 77 2.13 12.18 9.65
N GLY A 78 1.55 11.11 10.20
CA GLY A 78 2.29 10.18 11.06
C GLY A 78 3.51 9.57 10.36
N THR A 79 3.39 9.24 9.07
CA THR A 79 4.54 8.78 8.26
C THR A 79 5.57 9.90 8.07
N LEU A 80 5.13 11.13 7.77
CA LEU A 80 6.03 12.27 7.60
C LEU A 80 6.82 12.54 8.89
N ASN A 81 6.17 12.53 10.06
CA ASN A 81 6.81 12.70 11.36
C ASN A 81 7.88 11.63 11.59
N LEU A 82 7.56 10.36 11.28
CA LEU A 82 8.51 9.24 11.40
C LEU A 82 9.71 9.38 10.46
N VAL A 83 9.48 9.84 9.24
CA VAL A 83 10.56 10.04 8.27
C VAL A 83 11.45 11.20 8.72
N GLN A 84 10.87 12.31 9.19
CA GLN A 84 11.61 13.48 9.68
C GLN A 84 12.45 13.16 10.92
N ILE A 85 11.92 12.38 11.87
CA ILE A 85 12.69 11.99 13.05
C ILE A 85 13.84 11.04 12.69
N CYS A 86 13.65 10.16 11.71
CA CYS A 86 14.72 9.32 11.18
C CYS A 86 15.84 10.18 10.59
N GLU A 87 15.51 11.17 9.77
CA GLU A 87 16.48 12.10 9.16
C GLU A 87 17.28 12.88 10.21
N ASN A 88 16.61 13.30 11.29
CA ASN A 88 17.23 14.05 12.39
C ASN A 88 18.05 13.16 13.35
N SER A 89 17.96 11.84 13.22
CA SER A 89 18.57 10.88 14.14
C SER A 89 19.82 10.23 13.53
N SER A 90 21.00 10.66 13.99
CA SER A 90 22.30 10.17 13.47
C SER A 90 22.57 8.66 13.63
N PHE A 91 21.82 7.97 14.49
CA PHE A 91 21.97 6.53 14.75
C PHE A 91 21.09 5.65 13.87
N VAL A 92 20.09 6.23 13.19
CA VAL A 92 19.19 5.47 12.31
C VAL A 92 19.93 5.16 11.02
N LYS A 93 20.02 3.86 10.69
CA LYS A 93 20.67 3.37 9.48
C LYS A 93 19.66 3.19 8.35
N GLN A 94 18.48 2.67 8.68
CA GLN A 94 17.45 2.37 7.70
C GLN A 94 16.04 2.42 8.28
N CYS A 95 15.10 2.85 7.46
CA CYS A 95 13.67 2.81 7.72
C CYS A 95 12.95 2.01 6.61
N VAL A 96 12.19 0.99 7.00
CA VAL A 96 11.44 0.11 6.09
C VAL A 96 9.94 0.37 6.23
N PHE A 97 9.28 0.68 5.12
CA PHE A 97 7.83 0.89 5.09
C PHE A 97 7.05 -0.36 4.69
N SER A 98 6.06 -0.72 5.51
CA SER A 98 5.04 -1.70 5.15
C SER A 98 3.97 -1.05 4.27
N SER A 99 4.11 -1.08 2.95
CA SER A 99 3.06 -0.66 2.01
C SER A 99 2.06 -1.80 1.72
N THR A 100 1.23 -1.64 0.69
CA THR A 100 0.18 -2.58 0.30
C THR A 100 0.14 -2.74 -1.21
N GLY A 101 -0.25 -3.93 -1.69
CA GLY A 101 -0.53 -4.19 -3.09
C GLY A 101 -1.53 -3.22 -3.70
N LYS A 102 -2.48 -2.70 -2.93
CA LYS A 102 -3.43 -1.68 -3.42
C LYS A 102 -2.74 -0.38 -3.88
N ALA A 103 -1.55 -0.07 -3.36
CA ALA A 103 -0.75 1.08 -3.79
C ALA A 103 -0.02 0.86 -5.13
N SER A 104 -0.10 -0.34 -5.72
CA SER A 104 0.27 -0.56 -7.12
C SER A 104 -0.59 0.27 -8.05
N ARG A 105 -1.84 0.57 -7.66
CA ARG A 105 -2.69 1.56 -8.33
C ARG A 105 -2.03 2.94 -8.21
N TYR A 106 -1.44 3.44 -9.29
CA TYR A 106 -0.76 4.74 -9.22
C TYR A 106 -1.76 5.88 -9.03
N TYR A 107 -2.99 5.73 -9.52
CA TYR A 107 -4.12 6.60 -9.18
C TYR A 107 -5.32 5.76 -8.70
N THR A 108 -5.95 6.21 -7.61
CA THR A 108 -7.09 5.55 -6.96
C THR A 108 -7.87 6.57 -6.12
N SER A 109 -9.17 6.35 -6.03
CA SER A 109 -10.11 7.06 -5.16
C SER A 109 -10.32 6.37 -3.81
N GLU A 110 -9.82 5.14 -3.61
CA GLU A 110 -9.84 4.47 -2.30
C GLU A 110 -8.91 5.20 -1.32
N VAL A 111 -9.47 5.69 -0.22
CA VAL A 111 -8.73 6.53 0.76
C VAL A 111 -7.52 5.80 1.33
N TYR A 112 -7.68 4.52 1.70
CA TYR A 112 -6.59 3.72 2.24
C TYR A 112 -5.44 3.57 1.21
N ALA A 113 -5.76 3.20 -0.04
CA ALA A 113 -4.75 3.01 -1.07
C ALA A 113 -4.05 4.33 -1.45
N ALA A 114 -4.82 5.41 -1.58
CA ALA A 114 -4.31 6.75 -1.86
C ALA A 114 -3.34 7.25 -0.78
N THR A 115 -3.69 7.08 0.51
CA THR A 115 -2.79 7.47 1.61
C THR A 115 -1.50 6.65 1.61
N LYS A 116 -1.57 5.34 1.37
CA LYS A 116 -0.37 4.50 1.25
C LYS A 116 0.49 4.90 0.05
N LYS A 117 -0.10 5.27 -1.10
CA LYS A 117 0.65 5.75 -2.26
C LYS A 117 1.39 7.06 -1.98
N ILE A 118 0.76 7.99 -1.26
CA ILE A 118 1.44 9.22 -0.82
C ILE A 118 2.58 8.92 0.17
N CYS A 119 2.40 7.95 1.07
CA CYS A 119 3.49 7.50 1.95
C CYS A 119 4.67 6.93 1.16
N GLU A 120 4.40 6.19 0.06
CA GLU A 120 5.46 5.75 -0.84
C GLU A 120 6.23 6.95 -1.44
N PHE A 121 5.53 7.99 -1.88
CA PHE A 121 6.20 9.22 -2.35
C PHE A 121 7.00 9.92 -1.25
N ILE A 122 6.53 9.94 0.00
CA ILE A 122 7.30 10.50 1.13
C ILE A 122 8.62 9.74 1.29
N PHE A 123 8.58 8.42 1.33
CA PHE A 123 9.78 7.58 1.47
C PHE A 123 10.75 7.75 0.28
N ASP A 124 10.27 7.72 -0.97
CA ASP A 124 11.13 7.91 -2.15
C ASP A 124 11.79 9.29 -2.18
N THR A 125 11.03 10.35 -1.88
CA THR A 125 11.56 11.71 -1.89
C THR A 125 12.55 11.97 -0.76
N HIS A 126 12.42 11.29 0.38
CA HIS A 126 13.38 11.39 1.49
C HIS A 126 14.59 10.48 1.30
N ALA A 127 14.49 9.40 0.53
CA ALA A 127 15.65 8.57 0.19
C ALA A 127 16.74 9.34 -0.59
N LYS A 128 16.35 10.39 -1.33
CA LYS A 128 17.26 11.23 -2.12
C LYS A 128 18.16 12.08 -1.23
N ASN A 129 19.48 11.89 -1.33
CA ASN A 129 20.50 12.60 -0.55
C ASN A 129 20.39 12.42 0.98
N SER A 130 19.82 11.30 1.45
CA SER A 130 19.71 10.99 2.88
C SER A 130 20.87 10.13 3.39
N LYS A 131 21.18 10.30 4.68
CA LYS A 131 22.08 9.42 5.45
C LYS A 131 21.38 8.12 5.89
N VAL A 132 20.06 8.12 5.95
CA VAL A 132 19.20 6.97 6.23
C VAL A 132 18.88 6.26 4.92
N LEU A 133 18.90 4.93 4.92
CA LEU A 133 18.37 4.14 3.82
C LEU A 133 16.84 4.03 3.96
N TYR A 134 16.12 4.18 2.86
CA TYR A 134 14.67 3.98 2.84
C TYR A 134 14.33 2.87 1.87
N SER A 135 13.48 1.98 2.32
CA SER A 135 12.97 0.89 1.50
C SER A 135 11.53 0.58 1.89
N MET A 136 10.86 -0.18 1.04
CA MET A 136 9.47 -0.54 1.23
C MET A 136 9.28 -2.02 0.93
N VAL A 137 8.14 -2.52 1.35
CA VAL A 137 7.58 -3.78 0.87
C VAL A 137 6.11 -3.56 0.54
N ARG A 138 5.57 -4.25 -0.46
CA ARG A 138 4.13 -4.32 -0.66
C ARG A 138 3.65 -5.74 -0.40
N PHE A 139 2.64 -5.85 0.46
CA PHE A 139 1.99 -7.11 0.76
C PHE A 139 0.69 -7.26 -0.02
N THR A 140 0.37 -8.50 -0.37
CA THR A 140 -1.02 -8.87 -0.64
C THR A 140 -1.75 -9.12 0.70
N HIS A 141 -2.91 -9.78 0.66
CA HIS A 141 -3.72 -10.04 1.85
C HIS A 141 -2.97 -10.94 2.84
N ILE A 142 -2.67 -10.44 4.04
CA ILE A 142 -2.03 -11.27 5.06
C ILE A 142 -3.12 -12.07 5.80
N ILE A 143 -3.19 -13.38 5.57
CA ILE A 143 -4.29 -14.22 6.10
C ILE A 143 -4.37 -14.10 7.61
N ASN A 144 -3.24 -14.27 8.33
CA ASN A 144 -3.27 -14.44 9.78
C ASN A 144 -3.77 -13.20 10.54
N ASN A 145 -3.65 -12.00 9.96
CA ASN A 145 -4.10 -10.74 10.56
C ASN A 145 -5.31 -10.13 9.84
N SER A 146 -5.90 -10.84 8.88
CA SER A 146 -7.07 -10.36 8.16
C SER A 146 -8.30 -10.28 9.06
N LEU A 147 -9.22 -9.35 8.76
CA LEU A 147 -10.50 -9.23 9.47
C LEU A 147 -11.29 -10.54 9.39
N MET A 148 -11.32 -11.16 8.20
CA MET A 148 -11.92 -12.47 7.99
C MET A 148 -11.32 -13.53 8.92
N ASN A 149 -10.00 -13.59 9.07
CA ASN A 149 -9.38 -14.57 9.98
C ASN A 149 -9.70 -14.32 11.46
N ILE A 150 -9.95 -13.07 11.86
CA ILE A 150 -10.41 -12.76 13.23
C ILE A 150 -11.81 -13.33 13.44
N GLU A 151 -12.71 -13.16 12.48
CA GLU A 151 -14.07 -13.74 12.52
C GLU A 151 -14.02 -15.27 12.52
N LEU A 152 -13.20 -15.87 11.66
CA LEU A 152 -13.04 -17.33 11.54
C LEU A 152 -12.45 -17.96 12.81
N LYS A 153 -11.58 -17.26 13.55
CA LYS A 153 -11.04 -17.75 14.83
C LYS A 153 -12.08 -17.90 15.93
N ASN A 154 -13.18 -17.14 15.84
CA ASN A 154 -14.24 -17.14 16.84
C ASN A 154 -15.50 -17.88 16.33
N ILE A 155 -15.35 -18.73 15.30
CA ILE A 155 -16.48 -19.37 14.61
C ILE A 155 -17.31 -20.28 15.52
N GLU A 156 -16.69 -20.89 16.54
CA GLU A 156 -17.36 -21.78 17.50
C GLU A 156 -18.32 -21.04 18.43
N GLU A 157 -18.14 -19.73 18.61
CA GLU A 157 -18.98 -18.87 19.44
C GLU A 157 -19.90 -17.96 18.60
N ALA A 158 -19.83 -18.05 17.26
CA ALA A 158 -20.54 -17.15 16.37
C ALA A 158 -21.93 -17.69 15.99
N ASP A 159 -22.93 -16.80 15.98
CA ASP A 159 -24.29 -17.12 15.52
C ASP A 159 -24.38 -17.30 13.99
N TYR A 160 -23.54 -16.56 13.26
CA TYR A 160 -23.43 -16.62 11.81
C TYR A 160 -22.02 -16.19 11.36
N LEU A 161 -21.63 -16.59 10.15
CA LEU A 161 -20.43 -16.09 9.50
C LEU A 161 -20.79 -15.04 8.44
N ALA A 162 -20.32 -13.81 8.63
CA ALA A 162 -20.49 -12.74 7.66
C ALA A 162 -19.46 -12.88 6.52
N ILE A 163 -19.91 -12.90 5.28
CA ILE A 163 -19.06 -12.81 4.09
C ILE A 163 -19.55 -11.64 3.25
N HIS A 164 -18.66 -10.89 2.61
CA HIS A 164 -19.08 -9.74 1.80
C HIS A 164 -19.93 -10.16 0.60
N SER A 165 -19.38 -10.93 -0.33
CA SER A 165 -20.11 -11.44 -1.48
C SER A 165 -19.41 -12.69 -2.04
N PRO A 166 -20.13 -13.58 -2.75
CA PRO A 166 -19.50 -14.61 -3.56
C PRO A 166 -18.66 -14.00 -4.69
N GLY A 167 -17.76 -14.79 -5.27
CA GLY A 167 -16.86 -14.39 -6.36
C GLY A 167 -15.78 -13.39 -5.96
N LYS A 168 -15.46 -13.29 -4.66
CA LYS A 168 -14.39 -12.42 -4.15
C LYS A 168 -13.13 -13.21 -3.93
N TYR A 169 -12.14 -12.93 -4.77
CA TYR A 169 -10.88 -13.65 -4.81
C TYR A 169 -9.76 -12.81 -4.19
N VAL A 170 -8.92 -13.46 -3.39
CA VAL A 170 -7.73 -12.85 -2.78
C VAL A 170 -6.52 -13.75 -3.01
N THR A 171 -5.40 -13.13 -3.33
CA THR A 171 -4.09 -13.77 -3.13
C THR A 171 -3.64 -13.47 -1.72
N ALA A 172 -2.89 -14.38 -1.12
CA ALA A 172 -2.63 -14.34 0.30
C ALA A 172 -1.16 -14.58 0.64
N GLN A 173 -0.74 -14.03 1.76
CA GLN A 173 0.55 -14.27 2.38
C GLN A 173 0.37 -14.61 3.86
N SER A 174 1.27 -15.42 4.38
CA SER A 174 1.45 -15.62 5.81
C SER A 174 2.18 -14.44 6.45
N VAL A 175 2.03 -14.31 7.77
CA VAL A 175 2.82 -13.33 8.55
C VAL A 175 4.33 -13.62 8.47
N SER A 176 4.73 -14.89 8.37
CA SER A 176 6.14 -15.27 8.27
C SER A 176 6.76 -14.82 6.96
N GLU A 177 6.06 -14.96 5.83
CA GLU A 177 6.49 -14.42 4.54
C GLU A 177 6.56 -12.90 4.57
N ALA A 178 5.55 -12.25 5.17
CA ALA A 178 5.54 -10.80 5.31
C ALA A 178 6.71 -10.26 6.15
N ALA A 179 7.01 -10.91 7.28
CA ALA A 179 8.16 -10.59 8.12
C ALA A 179 9.49 -10.83 7.38
N SER A 180 9.59 -11.94 6.64
CA SER A 180 10.78 -12.26 5.85
C SER A 180 11.02 -11.22 4.74
N LEU A 181 9.96 -10.76 4.08
CA LEU A 181 10.05 -9.71 3.06
C LEU A 181 10.52 -8.38 3.67
N MET A 182 10.03 -8.02 4.87
CA MET A 182 10.50 -6.83 5.61
C MET A 182 11.98 -6.92 5.95
N LEU A 183 12.44 -8.08 6.42
CA LEU A 183 13.85 -8.29 6.74
C LEU A 183 14.73 -8.26 5.47
N ASN A 184 14.28 -8.86 4.37
CA ASN A 184 15.00 -8.78 3.09
C ASN A 184 15.11 -7.35 2.57
N SER A 185 14.12 -6.48 2.85
CA SER A 185 14.19 -5.06 2.52
C SER A 185 15.41 -4.35 3.15
N LEU A 186 15.96 -4.88 4.26
CA LEU A 186 17.22 -4.38 4.84
C LEU A 186 18.44 -4.59 3.94
N ILE A 187 18.41 -5.63 3.10
CA ILE A 187 19.55 -6.04 2.26
C ILE A 187 19.53 -5.28 0.93
N TYR A 188 18.35 -5.13 0.33
CA TYR A 188 18.19 -4.56 -1.01
C TYR A 188 18.05 -3.03 -1.03
N ALA A 189 18.06 -2.36 0.12
CA ALA A 189 17.93 -0.91 0.16
C ALA A 189 19.10 -0.21 -0.53
N GLU A 190 18.77 0.80 -1.34
CA GLU A 190 19.74 1.55 -2.13
C GLU A 190 19.93 2.98 -1.57
N ARG A 191 21.09 3.57 -1.84
CA ARG A 191 21.31 5.01 -1.60
C ARG A 191 20.59 5.84 -2.65
N ASN A 192 20.16 7.05 -2.25
CA ASN A 192 19.60 8.08 -3.13
C ASN A 192 18.26 7.75 -3.81
N ARG A 193 17.62 6.63 -3.48
CA ARG A 193 16.29 6.25 -3.95
C ARG A 193 15.67 5.19 -3.04
N SER A 194 14.35 5.08 -3.02
CA SER A 194 13.68 3.97 -2.33
C SER A 194 13.36 2.85 -3.30
N VAL A 195 13.66 1.62 -2.91
CA VAL A 195 13.18 0.41 -3.60
C VAL A 195 12.00 -0.17 -2.84
N PHE A 196 11.17 -0.94 -3.53
CA PHE A 196 10.15 -1.76 -2.91
C PHE A 196 10.31 -3.23 -3.32
N LEU A 197 10.03 -4.13 -2.38
CA LEU A 197 10.07 -5.57 -2.60
C LEU A 197 8.65 -6.14 -2.58
N ILE A 198 8.40 -7.11 -3.44
CA ILE A 198 7.18 -7.92 -3.49
C ILE A 198 7.53 -9.39 -3.69
N VAL A 199 6.64 -10.28 -3.27
CA VAL A 199 6.75 -11.69 -3.67
C VAL A 199 6.41 -11.84 -5.16
N LYS A 200 7.18 -12.67 -5.85
CA LYS A 200 6.97 -12.96 -7.27
C LYS A 200 5.74 -13.84 -7.48
N ASN A 201 5.63 -14.91 -6.68
CA ASN A 201 4.51 -15.85 -6.76
C ASN A 201 3.44 -15.46 -5.74
N LEU A 202 2.27 -15.07 -6.23
CA LEU A 202 1.10 -14.75 -5.39
C LEU A 202 0.18 -15.97 -5.17
N GLU A 203 0.57 -17.12 -5.70
CA GLU A 203 -0.23 -18.33 -5.80
C GLU A 203 -1.56 -18.14 -6.54
N TRP A 204 -2.37 -19.19 -6.57
CA TRP A 204 -3.72 -19.10 -7.11
C TRP A 204 -4.61 -18.29 -6.16
N PRO A 205 -5.37 -17.32 -6.68
CA PRO A 205 -6.27 -16.55 -5.84
C PRO A 205 -7.39 -17.47 -5.31
N VAL A 206 -7.68 -17.37 -4.02
CA VAL A 206 -8.68 -18.20 -3.33
C VAL A 206 -9.92 -17.35 -3.07
N GLU A 207 -11.10 -17.95 -3.22
CA GLU A 207 -12.34 -17.24 -2.92
C GLU A 207 -12.54 -17.12 -1.40
N SER A 208 -12.98 -15.95 -0.92
CA SER A 208 -13.32 -15.75 0.50
C SER A 208 -14.37 -16.75 0.99
N LEU A 209 -15.30 -17.16 0.14
CA LEU A 209 -16.29 -18.19 0.45
C LEU A 209 -15.65 -19.58 0.65
N GLU A 210 -14.68 -19.95 -0.18
CA GLU A 210 -13.97 -21.23 -0.03
C GLU A 210 -13.19 -21.28 1.29
N VAL A 211 -12.52 -20.19 1.67
CA VAL A 211 -11.82 -20.09 2.95
C VAL A 211 -12.80 -20.23 4.11
N ALA A 212 -13.96 -19.57 4.04
CA ALA A 212 -15.00 -19.69 5.04
C ALA A 212 -15.53 -21.13 5.17
N LEU A 213 -15.91 -21.77 4.06
CA LEU A 213 -16.40 -23.14 4.03
C LEU A 213 -15.38 -24.15 4.54
N TYR A 214 -14.10 -23.96 4.22
CA TYR A 214 -13.00 -24.77 4.75
C TYR A 214 -12.96 -24.71 6.29
N ASN A 215 -13.07 -23.52 6.88
CA ASN A 215 -13.06 -23.37 8.33
C ASN A 215 -14.32 -23.96 8.99
N ILE A 216 -15.50 -23.76 8.40
CA ILE A 216 -16.75 -24.40 8.85
C ILE A 216 -16.59 -25.92 8.89
N SER A 217 -16.07 -26.50 7.79
CA SER A 217 -15.81 -27.95 7.69
C SER A 217 -14.80 -28.42 8.74
N LYS A 218 -13.69 -27.69 8.90
CA LYS A 218 -12.61 -28.02 9.85
C LYS A 218 -13.08 -28.02 11.30
N HIS A 219 -13.89 -27.05 11.70
CA HIS A 219 -14.42 -26.93 13.06
C HIS A 219 -15.67 -27.80 13.29
N ARG A 220 -16.13 -28.56 12.28
CA ARG A 220 -17.35 -29.40 12.33
C ARG A 220 -18.57 -28.65 12.87
N HIS A 221 -18.65 -27.37 12.57
CA HIS A 221 -19.69 -26.48 13.07
C HIS A 221 -20.71 -26.24 11.96
N THR A 222 -22.00 -26.26 12.29
CA THR A 222 -23.06 -25.89 11.34
C THR A 222 -23.49 -24.46 11.67
N ILE A 223 -23.04 -23.50 10.86
CA ILE A 223 -23.30 -22.08 11.04
C ILE A 223 -23.86 -21.46 9.74
N PRO A 224 -24.88 -20.60 9.82
CA PRO A 224 -25.34 -19.85 8.66
C PRO A 224 -24.25 -18.95 8.09
N VAL A 225 -24.12 -18.92 6.77
CA VAL A 225 -23.29 -17.94 6.05
C VAL A 225 -24.19 -16.84 5.52
N ILE A 226 -23.93 -15.59 5.89
CA ILE A 226 -24.71 -14.42 5.49
C ILE A 226 -23.87 -13.54 4.57
N PHE A 227 -24.38 -13.26 3.36
CA PHE A 227 -23.79 -12.29 2.46
C PHE A 227 -24.20 -10.86 2.84
N THR A 228 -23.23 -10.04 3.21
CA THR A 228 -23.44 -8.69 3.77
C THR A 228 -23.24 -7.56 2.76
N GLY A 229 -22.80 -7.88 1.55
CA GLY A 229 -22.37 -6.91 0.55
C GLY A 229 -20.95 -6.40 0.78
N ASN A 230 -20.45 -5.65 -0.20
CA ASN A 230 -19.12 -5.02 -0.10
C ASN A 230 -19.23 -3.70 0.66
N PRO A 231 -18.46 -3.47 1.74
CA PRO A 231 -18.43 -2.17 2.37
C PRO A 231 -17.79 -1.12 1.45
N PRO A 232 -18.04 0.19 1.69
CA PRO A 232 -17.31 1.27 1.03
C PRO A 232 -15.79 1.05 1.11
N GLY A 233 -15.07 1.38 0.03
CA GLY A 233 -13.62 1.15 -0.07
C GLY A 233 -13.21 -0.26 -0.51
N TYR A 234 -14.19 -1.16 -0.72
CA TYR A 234 -14.00 -2.49 -1.35
C TYR A 234 -14.69 -2.62 -2.71
N GLN A 235 -15.25 -1.51 -3.20
CA GLN A 235 -16.08 -1.44 -4.41
C GLN A 235 -15.37 -0.78 -5.60
N GLU A 236 -14.13 -0.29 -5.43
CA GLU A 236 -13.53 0.54 -6.48
C GLU A 236 -13.18 -0.28 -7.72
N ARG A 237 -13.56 0.29 -8.87
CA ARG A 237 -13.18 -0.17 -10.19
C ARG A 237 -11.67 -0.04 -10.36
N PHE A 238 -11.03 -1.10 -10.84
CA PHE A 238 -9.61 -1.06 -11.14
C PHE A 238 -9.41 -0.84 -12.63
N PHE A 239 -8.76 0.28 -13.01
CA PHE A 239 -8.42 0.54 -14.40
C PHE A 239 -7.38 -0.48 -14.87
N ARG A 240 -7.82 -1.49 -15.63
CA ARG A 240 -6.98 -2.63 -16.01
C ARG A 240 -5.79 -2.28 -16.90
N GLY A 241 -5.81 -1.10 -17.52
CA GLY A 241 -4.65 -0.56 -18.22
C GLY A 241 -3.41 -0.42 -17.35
N GLN A 242 -3.56 -0.40 -16.02
CA GLN A 242 -2.45 -0.37 -15.06
C GLN A 242 -1.68 -1.69 -14.96
N LEU A 243 -2.17 -2.78 -15.57
CA LEU A 243 -1.46 -4.06 -15.69
C LEU A 243 -0.78 -4.17 -17.06
N ASP A 244 0.34 -4.88 -17.09
CA ASP A 244 1.10 -5.12 -18.31
C ASP A 244 0.55 -6.34 -19.06
N TRP A 245 -0.29 -6.08 -20.05
CA TRP A 245 -0.94 -7.14 -20.84
C TRP A 245 -0.06 -7.68 -21.98
N SER A 246 1.18 -7.20 -22.14
CA SER A 246 2.10 -7.74 -23.16
C SER A 246 2.58 -9.16 -22.83
N ALA A 247 2.61 -9.52 -21.54
CA ALA A 247 2.98 -10.85 -21.06
C ALA A 247 2.06 -11.28 -19.90
N PRO A 248 0.79 -11.67 -20.16
CA PRO A 248 -0.21 -11.97 -19.12
C PRO A 248 0.22 -13.04 -18.11
N GLN A 249 1.04 -13.99 -18.53
CA GLN A 249 1.61 -15.06 -17.70
C GLN A 249 2.62 -14.57 -16.65
N SER A 250 3.14 -13.36 -16.81
CA SER A 250 4.12 -12.74 -15.90
C SER A 250 3.48 -11.66 -15.02
N LEU A 251 2.15 -11.53 -15.04
CA LEU A 251 1.43 -10.51 -14.28
C LEU A 251 1.60 -10.72 -12.78
N ASN A 252 1.89 -9.62 -12.08
CA ASN A 252 1.87 -9.57 -10.63
C ASN A 252 0.99 -8.37 -10.20
N LEU A 253 0.01 -8.61 -9.32
CA LEU A 253 -0.97 -7.59 -8.94
C LEU A 253 -0.41 -6.49 -8.02
N LEU A 254 0.81 -6.68 -7.50
CA LEU A 254 1.47 -5.75 -6.58
C LEU A 254 2.37 -4.72 -7.29
N ILE A 255 2.43 -4.76 -8.62
CA ILE A 255 3.22 -3.87 -9.46
C ILE A 255 2.39 -3.35 -10.63
N ASN A 256 2.58 -2.08 -11.01
CA ASN A 256 1.93 -1.52 -12.22
C ASN A 256 2.89 -1.47 -13.41
N VAL A 257 2.35 -1.16 -14.60
CA VAL A 257 3.12 -1.11 -15.86
C VAL A 257 4.39 -0.26 -15.76
N TYR A 258 4.32 0.91 -15.14
CA TYR A 258 5.48 1.81 -15.05
C TYR A 258 6.57 1.26 -14.15
N GLU A 259 6.18 0.65 -13.05
CA GLU A 259 7.09 0.00 -12.10
C GLU A 259 7.63 -1.33 -12.66
N ASN A 260 6.90 -1.95 -13.60
CA ASN A 260 7.29 -3.21 -14.24
C ASN A 260 8.41 -3.04 -15.30
N GLN A 261 8.75 -1.81 -15.70
CA GLN A 261 9.72 -1.56 -16.78
C GLN A 261 11.15 -1.96 -16.41
N ASN A 262 11.52 -1.87 -15.12
CA ASN A 262 12.88 -2.11 -14.64
C ASN A 262 12.83 -2.89 -13.33
N ILE A 263 12.47 -4.18 -13.43
CA ILE A 263 12.44 -5.10 -12.29
C ILE A 263 13.74 -5.88 -12.17
N GLU A 264 14.13 -6.15 -10.93
CA GLU A 264 15.22 -7.05 -10.58
C GLU A 264 14.66 -8.23 -9.78
N PHE A 265 15.36 -9.37 -9.82
CA PHE A 265 15.02 -10.54 -9.01
C PHE A 265 16.15 -10.81 -8.01
N ASN A 266 15.80 -11.35 -6.85
CA ASN A 266 16.82 -11.91 -5.95
C ASN A 266 17.44 -13.20 -6.53
N SER A 267 18.48 -13.72 -5.86
CA SER A 267 19.17 -14.96 -6.28
C SER A 267 18.23 -16.16 -6.46
N GLU A 268 17.25 -16.31 -5.55
CA GLU A 268 16.30 -17.42 -5.57
C GLU A 268 15.14 -17.22 -6.55
N GLN A 269 15.06 -16.05 -7.18
CA GLN A 269 13.99 -15.66 -8.11
C GLN A 269 12.57 -15.78 -7.55
N ASP A 270 12.38 -15.57 -6.25
CA ASP A 270 11.09 -15.60 -5.55
C ASP A 270 10.63 -14.20 -5.10
N MET A 271 11.50 -13.19 -5.19
CA MET A 271 11.21 -11.78 -4.92
C MET A 271 11.45 -10.91 -6.16
N ILE A 272 10.59 -9.92 -6.33
CA ILE A 272 10.78 -8.84 -7.29
C ILE A 272 11.19 -7.58 -6.51
N ILE A 273 12.27 -6.94 -6.95
CA ILE A 273 12.71 -5.63 -6.49
C ILE A 273 12.42 -4.62 -7.60
N SER A 274 11.72 -3.54 -7.25
CA SER A 274 11.39 -2.48 -8.19
C SER A 274 11.37 -1.11 -7.49
N LYS A 275 11.11 -0.06 -8.26
CA LYS A 275 11.18 1.35 -7.88
C LYS A 275 9.86 2.01 -8.27
N ILE A 276 9.32 2.85 -7.38
CA ILE A 276 8.14 3.64 -7.72
C ILE A 276 8.53 4.75 -8.71
N LEU A 277 7.54 5.28 -9.42
CA LEU A 277 7.75 6.53 -10.15
C LEU A 277 8.01 7.67 -9.17
N SER A 278 9.18 8.28 -9.27
CA SER A 278 9.57 9.41 -8.42
C SER A 278 8.69 10.65 -8.65
N VAL A 279 8.45 11.39 -7.57
CA VAL A 279 7.84 12.72 -7.60
C VAL A 279 8.84 13.79 -7.17
N SER A 280 8.61 15.04 -7.55
CA SER A 280 9.34 16.19 -7.02
C SER A 280 9.10 16.36 -5.51
N LYS A 281 10.18 16.33 -4.71
CA LYS A 281 10.11 16.60 -3.25
C LYS A 281 9.49 17.96 -2.96
N LYS A 282 9.82 18.98 -3.77
CA LYS A 282 9.26 20.33 -3.63
C LYS A 282 7.74 20.31 -3.80
N LEU A 283 7.25 19.67 -4.86
CA LEU A 283 5.81 19.56 -5.12
C LEU A 283 5.11 18.80 -3.99
N LEU A 284 5.67 17.67 -3.55
CA LEU A 284 5.07 16.87 -2.49
C LEU A 284 4.95 17.69 -1.19
N LEU A 285 6.02 18.35 -0.76
CA LEU A 285 5.99 19.17 0.46
C LEU A 285 5.04 20.37 0.35
N GLU A 286 4.96 21.00 -0.82
CA GLU A 286 3.98 22.07 -1.10
C GLU A 286 2.54 21.55 -0.93
N CYS A 287 2.21 20.41 -1.56
CA CYS A 287 0.91 19.76 -1.42
C CYS A 287 0.58 19.41 0.04
N LEU A 288 1.54 18.83 0.77
CA LEU A 288 1.39 18.44 2.17
C LEU A 288 1.16 19.64 3.09
N SER A 289 1.83 20.76 2.84
CA SER A 289 1.66 21.99 3.62
C SER A 289 0.24 22.55 3.55
N GLY A 290 -0.51 22.29 2.48
CA GLY A 290 -1.89 22.77 2.28
C GLY A 290 -2.96 22.03 3.09
N PHE A 291 -2.63 20.93 3.80
CA PHE A 291 -3.64 20.13 4.50
C PHE A 291 -4.33 20.84 5.66
N HIS A 292 -3.71 21.87 6.24
CA HIS A 292 -4.32 22.67 7.32
C HIS A 292 -5.67 23.30 6.93
N ILE A 293 -5.99 23.34 5.64
CA ILE A 293 -7.25 23.82 5.09
C ILE A 293 -8.39 22.79 5.28
N ALA A 294 -8.08 21.50 5.45
CA ALA A 294 -9.06 20.45 5.64
C ALA A 294 -9.52 20.37 7.12
N ASP A 295 -10.76 20.77 7.38
CA ASP A 295 -11.38 20.78 8.72
C ASP A 295 -12.39 19.63 8.93
N ASN A 296 -12.76 18.92 7.87
CA ASN A 296 -13.71 17.81 7.90
C ASN A 296 -13.34 16.71 6.87
N ASP A 297 -14.03 15.57 6.93
CA ASP A 297 -13.75 14.40 6.06
C ASP A 297 -13.93 14.68 4.56
N PHE A 298 -14.90 15.52 4.18
CA PHE A 298 -15.12 15.87 2.78
C PHE A 298 -13.99 16.75 2.22
N ALA A 299 -13.57 17.75 3.00
CA ALA A 299 -12.43 18.59 2.66
C ALA A 299 -11.13 17.76 2.59
N ALA A 300 -10.93 16.84 3.53
CA ALA A 300 -9.78 15.93 3.53
C ALA A 300 -9.78 14.99 2.31
N LEU A 301 -10.94 14.46 1.91
CA LEU A 301 -11.07 13.63 0.72
C LEU A 301 -10.75 14.41 -0.56
N THR A 302 -11.25 15.64 -0.66
CA THR A 302 -10.98 16.53 -1.80
C THR A 302 -9.49 16.84 -1.90
N TRP A 303 -8.88 17.20 -0.78
CA TRP A 303 -7.44 17.44 -0.68
C TRP A 303 -6.64 16.17 -1.06
N LEU A 304 -7.00 15.00 -0.54
CA LEU A 304 -6.30 13.75 -0.81
C LEU A 304 -6.28 13.41 -2.30
N LYS A 305 -7.44 13.59 -2.98
CA LYS A 305 -7.57 13.39 -4.42
C LYS A 305 -6.72 14.38 -5.22
N ASP A 306 -6.70 15.66 -4.83
CA ASP A 306 -5.87 16.69 -5.48
C ASP A 306 -4.38 16.37 -5.34
N VAL A 307 -3.91 16.07 -4.12
CA VAL A 307 -2.50 15.74 -3.87
C VAL A 307 -2.07 14.52 -4.68
N LEU A 308 -2.88 13.46 -4.69
CA LEU A 308 -2.57 12.27 -5.48
C LEU A 308 -2.55 12.60 -6.98
N TYR A 309 -3.54 13.33 -7.49
CA TYR A 309 -3.61 13.74 -8.89
C TYR A 309 -2.37 14.54 -9.31
N ARG A 310 -1.97 15.54 -8.52
CA ARG A 310 -0.78 16.37 -8.78
C ARG A 310 0.51 15.56 -8.73
N CYS A 311 0.68 14.69 -7.72
CA CYS A 311 1.88 13.86 -7.58
C CYS A 311 2.02 12.86 -8.73
N VAL A 312 0.93 12.19 -9.10
CA VAL A 312 0.91 11.26 -10.24
C VAL A 312 1.22 12.02 -11.52
N GLY A 313 0.54 13.14 -11.78
CA GLY A 313 0.78 13.97 -12.95
C GLY A 313 2.22 14.49 -13.06
N ASP A 314 2.89 14.76 -11.94
CA ASP A 314 4.32 15.10 -11.93
C ASP A 314 5.22 13.90 -12.24
N SER A 315 4.91 12.74 -11.65
CA SER A 315 5.66 11.49 -11.89
C SER A 315 5.60 11.05 -13.36
N LEU A 316 4.46 11.27 -14.02
CA LEU A 316 4.23 10.93 -15.44
C LEU A 316 5.00 11.83 -16.42
N LYS A 317 5.64 12.92 -15.98
CA LYS A 317 6.50 13.73 -16.87
C LYS A 317 7.79 13.00 -17.25
N ASN A 318 8.18 11.99 -16.49
CA ASN A 318 9.47 11.30 -16.61
C ASN A 318 9.32 9.85 -17.12
N VAL A 319 8.19 9.52 -17.74
CA VAL A 319 7.91 8.17 -18.26
C VAL A 319 7.92 8.16 -19.78
N ASP A 320 8.16 6.99 -20.37
CA ASP A 320 7.98 6.80 -21.80
C ASP A 320 6.50 6.92 -22.17
N THR A 321 6.19 7.90 -23.02
CA THR A 321 4.85 8.16 -23.54
C THR A 321 4.26 6.98 -24.32
N GLY A 322 5.09 6.10 -24.88
CA GLY A 322 4.65 4.86 -25.51
C GLY A 322 4.05 3.87 -24.50
N VAL A 323 4.62 3.80 -23.28
CA VAL A 323 4.09 3.00 -22.17
C VAL A 323 2.73 3.56 -21.74
N THR A 324 2.62 4.88 -21.60
CA THR A 324 1.34 5.56 -21.29
C THR A 324 0.26 5.29 -22.35
N LEU A 325 0.63 5.28 -23.64
CA LEU A 325 -0.30 4.91 -24.71
C LEU A 325 -0.77 3.45 -24.59
N ASN A 326 0.12 2.51 -24.25
CA ASN A 326 -0.24 1.10 -24.06
C ASN A 326 -1.20 0.91 -22.88
N ILE A 327 -0.98 1.63 -21.79
CA ILE A 327 -1.90 1.66 -20.64
C ILE A 327 -3.31 2.06 -21.08
N LEU A 328 -3.44 3.13 -21.90
CA LEU A 328 -4.75 3.54 -22.43
C LEU A 328 -5.35 2.48 -23.36
N LYS A 329 -4.56 1.91 -24.27
CA LYS A 329 -5.02 0.85 -25.18
C LYS A 329 -5.57 -0.35 -24.41
N TRP A 330 -4.81 -0.86 -23.44
CA TRP A 330 -5.24 -2.01 -22.64
C TRP A 330 -6.44 -1.71 -21.75
N GLY A 331 -6.47 -0.52 -21.13
CA GLY A 331 -7.56 -0.14 -20.23
C GLY A 331 -8.88 0.15 -20.93
N LEU A 332 -8.84 0.53 -22.21
CA LEU A 332 -10.02 0.81 -23.04
C LEU A 332 -10.41 -0.36 -23.96
N ASP A 333 -9.61 -1.43 -24.01
CA ASP A 333 -9.92 -2.62 -24.80
C ASP A 333 -11.10 -3.39 -24.18
N PRO A 334 -12.20 -3.62 -24.91
CA PRO A 334 -13.34 -4.40 -24.44
C PRO A 334 -12.97 -5.83 -24.01
N ASN A 335 -11.95 -6.44 -24.62
CA ASN A 335 -11.48 -7.79 -24.26
C ASN A 335 -10.95 -7.85 -22.82
N TYR A 336 -10.42 -6.74 -22.32
CA TYR A 336 -9.92 -6.64 -20.96
C TYR A 336 -10.93 -5.96 -20.02
N ASN A 337 -12.07 -5.46 -20.52
CA ASN A 337 -13.13 -4.81 -19.75
C ASN A 337 -14.47 -5.61 -19.78
N PRO A 338 -14.55 -6.78 -19.09
CA PRO A 338 -15.71 -7.67 -19.17
C PRO A 338 -16.97 -7.13 -18.48
N MET A 339 -16.86 -6.11 -17.62
CA MET A 339 -18.01 -5.50 -16.94
C MET A 339 -18.63 -4.34 -17.72
N ASN A 340 -18.10 -4.02 -18.91
CA ASN A 340 -18.52 -2.86 -19.69
C ASN A 340 -18.48 -1.57 -18.85
N ASP A 341 -17.49 -1.47 -17.95
CA ASP A 341 -17.34 -0.30 -17.10
C ASP A 341 -17.16 0.91 -18.02
N SER A 342 -18.08 1.87 -17.91
CA SER A 342 -18.06 3.04 -18.76
C SER A 342 -16.77 3.84 -18.53
N ILE A 343 -16.23 4.42 -19.61
CA ILE A 343 -15.10 5.37 -19.59
C ILE A 343 -15.29 6.44 -18.50
N ALA A 344 -16.54 6.83 -18.24
CA ALA A 344 -16.91 7.78 -17.20
C ALA A 344 -16.42 7.38 -15.78
N GLY A 345 -16.34 6.09 -15.47
CA GLY A 345 -15.86 5.59 -14.18
C GLY A 345 -14.33 5.68 -13.99
N PHE A 346 -13.60 5.98 -15.06
CA PHE A 346 -12.14 6.12 -15.06
C PHE A 346 -11.69 7.49 -15.58
N LYS A 347 -12.57 8.49 -15.54
CA LYS A 347 -12.35 9.80 -16.13
C LYS A 347 -11.06 10.45 -15.63
N GLU A 348 -10.80 10.44 -14.34
CA GLU A 348 -9.66 11.13 -13.72
C GLU A 348 -8.32 10.50 -14.13
N ILE A 349 -8.22 9.16 -14.12
CA ILE A 349 -7.01 8.47 -14.55
C ILE A 349 -6.78 8.63 -16.05
N ILE A 350 -7.84 8.54 -16.87
CA ILE A 350 -7.76 8.79 -18.31
C ILE A 350 -7.29 10.22 -18.58
N GLN A 351 -7.83 11.21 -17.86
CA GLN A 351 -7.39 12.60 -17.98
C GLN A 351 -5.92 12.80 -17.61
N LEU A 352 -5.42 12.14 -16.55
CA LEU A 352 -3.99 12.17 -16.20
C LEU A 352 -3.12 11.62 -17.34
N LEU A 353 -3.50 10.45 -17.88
CA LEU A 353 -2.77 9.81 -18.96
C LEU A 353 -2.80 10.67 -20.24
N MET A 354 -3.97 11.18 -20.62
CA MET A 354 -4.12 12.09 -21.76
C MET A 354 -3.27 13.35 -21.60
N LYS A 355 -3.26 13.96 -20.40
CA LYS A 355 -2.42 15.12 -20.13
C LYS A 355 -0.93 14.83 -20.28
N SER A 356 -0.47 13.65 -19.86
CA SER A 356 0.93 13.24 -20.05
C SER A 356 1.29 12.93 -21.51
N LEU A 357 0.29 12.68 -22.37
CA LEU A 357 0.49 12.45 -23.80
C LEU A 357 0.36 13.72 -24.66
N SER A 358 -0.07 14.84 -24.08
CA SER A 358 -0.29 16.06 -24.85
C SER A 358 1.02 16.64 -25.38
N GLY A 359 1.04 17.03 -26.65
CA GLY A 359 2.24 17.49 -27.36
C GLY A 359 3.22 16.37 -27.75
N THR A 360 2.87 15.10 -27.54
CA THR A 360 3.70 13.94 -27.90
C THR A 360 3.25 13.34 -29.24
N PRO A 361 4.08 12.51 -29.91
CA PRO A 361 3.66 11.80 -31.12
C PRO A 361 2.44 10.87 -30.94
N HIS A 362 2.07 10.57 -29.69
CA HIS A 362 0.98 9.66 -29.35
C HIS A 362 -0.35 10.36 -29.05
N GLU A 363 -0.39 11.69 -28.97
CA GLU A 363 -1.58 12.48 -28.60
C GLU A 363 -2.80 12.13 -29.46
N LYS A 364 -2.68 12.24 -30.79
CA LYS A 364 -3.78 11.95 -31.73
C LYS A 364 -4.29 10.51 -31.64
N LEU A 365 -3.40 9.55 -31.40
CA LEU A 365 -3.79 8.15 -31.24
C LEU A 365 -4.58 7.95 -29.95
N ALA A 366 -4.17 8.61 -28.87
CA ALA A 366 -4.85 8.55 -27.58
C ALA A 366 -6.23 9.23 -27.63
N GLU A 367 -6.36 10.38 -28.28
CA GLU A 367 -7.65 11.07 -28.49
C GLU A 367 -8.66 10.19 -29.23
N ASN A 368 -8.19 9.50 -30.27
CA ASN A 368 -9.01 8.54 -31.04
C ASN A 368 -9.45 7.32 -30.22
N LEU A 369 -8.67 6.90 -29.22
CA LEU A 369 -9.03 5.78 -28.34
C LEU A 369 -10.10 6.18 -27.33
N VAL A 370 -10.00 7.38 -26.75
CA VAL A 370 -10.93 7.87 -25.72
C VAL A 370 -12.27 8.34 -26.30
N SER A 371 -12.28 8.69 -27.59
CA SER A 371 -13.48 9.17 -28.30
C SER A 371 -14.36 8.06 -28.89
N ARG A 372 -13.94 6.80 -28.77
CA ARG A 372 -14.73 5.60 -29.13
C ARG A 372 -15.59 5.17 -27.95
#